data_AF-A0A285CH05-F1
#
_entry.id   AF-A0A285CH05-F1
#
_cell.length_a   1.000
_cell.length_b   1.000
_cell.length_c   1.000
_cell.angle_alpha   90.00
_cell.angle_beta   90.00
_cell.angle_gamma   90.00
#
_symmetry.space_group_name_H-M   'P 1'
#
loop_
_entity.id
_entity.type
_entity.pdbx_description
1 polymer ?
#
loop_
_entity_poly.entity_id
_entity_poly.type
_entity_poly.pdbx_seq_one_letter_code
_entity_poly.pdbx_strand_id
1 'polypeptide(L)'
;MSSFIFPLSGRGFTKYFLPIALAINMIIMMPFIVNKGWLYIEEVWVLAVIFALTNATFEELIWRGVLLSRFSEQLGEKWAVVLTSLGFGLQHYSLGFSWLVCLGFAVGGLFYGGITVKSGSIFPAWIWHLVLNFLMVFSGLIL
;
A
#
# COMPACT_ATOMS: atom_id res chain seq x y z
N MET A 1 25.36 -10.43 -4.57
CA MET A 1 24.39 -11.35 -5.20
C MET A 1 23.02 -10.73 -5.06
N SER A 2 22.45 -10.34 -6.19
CA SER A 2 21.17 -9.66 -6.34
C SER A 2 20.01 -10.59 -5.96
N SER A 3 19.49 -10.47 -4.74
CA SER A 3 18.11 -10.91 -4.53
C SER A 3 17.23 -9.75 -4.97
N PHE A 4 16.73 -9.80 -6.20
CA PHE A 4 15.45 -9.15 -6.48
C PHE A 4 14.52 -9.56 -5.34
N ILE A 5 13.88 -8.60 -4.68
CA ILE A 5 12.91 -8.85 -3.62
C ILE A 5 11.67 -9.50 -4.28
N PHE A 6 11.80 -10.76 -4.66
CA PHE A 6 10.82 -11.58 -5.34
C PHE A 6 10.61 -12.98 -4.71
N PRO A 7 10.82 -13.23 -3.40
CA PRO A 7 10.23 -14.41 -2.79
C PRO A 7 8.77 -14.11 -2.45
N LEU A 8 7.85 -14.94 -2.94
CA LEU A 8 6.42 -14.90 -2.60
C LEU A 8 6.14 -15.35 -1.15
N SER A 9 7.15 -15.70 -0.36
CA SER A 9 7.00 -16.15 1.04
C SER A 9 7.61 -15.15 2.03
N GLY A 10 6.77 -14.59 2.91
CA GLY A 10 7.20 -13.67 3.97
C GLY A 10 7.70 -14.41 5.21
N ARG A 11 8.85 -13.99 5.77
CA ARG A 11 9.41 -14.53 7.03
C ARG A 11 8.73 -13.96 8.27
N GLY A 12 8.84 -14.69 9.39
CA GLY A 12 8.02 -14.63 10.61
C GLY A 12 7.75 -13.29 11.32
N PHE A 13 8.42 -12.18 10.98
CA PHE A 13 8.07 -10.83 11.48
C PHE A 13 6.68 -10.38 10.97
N THR A 14 6.34 -10.74 9.72
CA THR A 14 5.06 -10.36 9.10
C THR A 14 3.86 -11.05 9.74
N LYS A 15 4.07 -12.19 10.42
CA LYS A 15 3.01 -13.04 10.96
C LYS A 15 2.06 -12.30 11.91
N TYR A 16 2.58 -11.40 12.73
CA TYR A 16 1.78 -10.62 13.68
C TYR A 16 1.54 -9.19 13.20
N PHE A 17 2.55 -8.58 12.58
CA PHE A 17 2.45 -7.20 12.14
C PHE A 17 1.37 -6.98 11.08
N LEU A 18 1.31 -7.85 10.05
CA LEU A 18 0.35 -7.66 8.95
C LEU A 18 -1.11 -7.81 9.42
N PRO A 19 -1.52 -8.85 10.17
CA PRO A 19 -2.88 -8.92 10.69
C PRO A 19 -3.27 -7.75 11.59
N ILE A 20 -2.36 -7.27 12.46
CA ILE A 20 -2.61 -6.10 13.31
C ILE A 20 -2.81 -4.85 12.44
N ALA A 21 -1.94 -4.64 11.46
CA ALA A 21 -2.05 -3.51 10.55
C ALA A 21 -3.36 -3.53 9.74
N LEU A 22 -3.76 -4.69 9.22
CA LEU A 22 -5.04 -4.87 8.55
C LEU A 22 -6.22 -4.57 9.48
N ALA A 23 -6.20 -5.09 10.71
CA ALA A 23 -7.25 -4.84 11.70
C ALA A 23 -7.39 -3.36 12.03
N ILE A 24 -6.26 -2.65 12.24
CA ILE A 24 -6.27 -1.20 12.50
C ILE A 24 -6.89 -0.45 11.32
N ASN A 25 -6.48 -0.75 10.07
CA ASN A 25 -7.04 -0.08 8.89
C ASN A 25 -8.54 -0.35 8.73
N MET A 26 -8.98 -1.60 8.95
CA MET A 26 -10.40 -1.93 8.94
C MET A 26 -11.17 -1.14 10.01
N ILE A 27 -10.70 -1.13 11.26
CA ILE A 27 -11.36 -0.39 12.36
C ILE A 27 -11.46 1.10 12.04
N ILE A 28 -10.39 1.71 11.52
CA ILE A 28 -10.38 3.14 11.18
C ILE A 28 -11.34 3.45 10.01
N MET A 29 -11.41 2.58 8.99
CA MET A 29 -12.19 2.85 7.78
C MET A 29 -13.68 2.45 7.89
N MET A 30 -14.02 1.51 8.78
CA MET A 30 -15.37 0.99 8.92
C MET A 30 -16.46 2.06 9.16
N PRO A 31 -16.26 3.08 10.02
CA PRO A 31 -17.27 4.13 10.19
C PRO A 31 -17.60 4.88 8.89
N PHE A 32 -16.60 5.14 8.05
CA PHE A 32 -16.78 5.82 6.78
C PHE A 32 -17.52 4.95 5.76
N ILE A 33 -17.21 3.65 5.73
CA ILE A 33 -17.89 2.67 4.86
C ILE A 33 -19.36 2.52 5.28
N VAL A 34 -19.63 2.34 6.58
CA VAL A 34 -21.00 2.17 7.09
C VAL A 34 -21.84 3.42 6.81
N ASN A 35 -21.25 4.61 6.90
CA ASN A 35 -21.94 5.87 6.61
C ASN A 35 -22.38 6.00 5.14
N LYS A 36 -21.71 5.33 4.18
CA LYS A 36 -22.12 5.34 2.76
C LYS A 36 -23.38 4.51 2.49
N GLY A 37 -23.64 3.50 3.32
CA GLY A 37 -24.79 2.63 3.19
C GLY A 37 -24.66 1.54 2.12
N TRP A 38 -25.60 0.60 2.15
CA TRP A 38 -25.56 -0.62 1.34
C TRP A 38 -25.67 -0.38 -0.17
N LEU A 39 -26.55 0.52 -0.59
CA LEU A 39 -26.77 0.84 -2.01
C LEU A 39 -25.48 1.33 -2.68
N TYR A 40 -24.72 2.20 -2.00
CA TYR A 40 -23.43 2.66 -2.50
C TYR A 40 -22.44 1.52 -2.70
N ILE A 41 -22.38 0.56 -1.76
CA ILE A 41 -21.49 -0.61 -1.86
C ILE A 41 -21.87 -1.48 -3.06
N GLU A 42 -23.17 -1.69 -3.30
CA GLU A 42 -23.68 -2.42 -4.47
C GLU A 42 -23.36 -1.73 -5.80
N GLU A 43 -23.27 -0.40 -5.81
CA GLU A 43 -22.90 0.35 -7.02
C GLU A 43 -21.41 0.25 -7.33
N VAL A 44 -20.53 0.21 -6.32
CA VAL A 44 -19.09 0.36 -6.50
C VAL A 44 -18.27 -0.94 -6.37
N TRP A 45 -18.86 -2.09 -5.99
CA TRP A 45 -18.08 -3.30 -5.70
C TRP A 45 -17.25 -3.83 -6.88
N VAL A 46 -17.78 -3.78 -8.11
CA VAL A 46 -17.03 -4.21 -9.31
C VAL A 46 -15.81 -3.31 -9.52
N LEU A 47 -16.03 -2.00 -9.40
CA LEU A 47 -14.97 -1.01 -9.48
C LEU A 47 -13.94 -1.23 -8.37
N ALA A 48 -14.37 -1.50 -7.14
CA ALA A 48 -13.49 -1.79 -6.02
C ALA A 48 -12.56 -2.97 -6.29
N VAL A 49 -13.10 -4.08 -6.84
CA VAL A 49 -12.30 -5.27 -7.18
C VAL A 49 -11.27 -4.96 -8.26
N ILE A 50 -11.72 -4.37 -9.38
CA ILE A 50 -10.84 -4.08 -10.52
C ILE A 50 -9.77 -3.07 -10.11
N PHE A 51 -10.17 -1.96 -9.49
CA PHE A 51 -9.26 -0.91 -9.04
C PHE A 51 -8.26 -1.44 -8.02
N ALA A 52 -8.70 -2.13 -6.97
CA ALA A 52 -7.80 -2.60 -5.93
C ALA A 52 -6.75 -3.59 -6.48
N LEU A 53 -7.17 -4.55 -7.32
CA LEU A 53 -6.26 -5.53 -7.91
C LEU A 53 -5.26 -4.87 -8.87
N THR A 54 -5.75 -4.02 -9.77
CA THR A 54 -4.91 -3.34 -10.76
C THR A 54 -3.95 -2.36 -10.07
N ASN A 55 -4.48 -1.48 -9.22
CA ASN A 55 -3.71 -0.43 -8.57
C ASN A 55 -2.64 -1.00 -7.64
N ALA A 56 -3.02 -1.88 -6.69
CA ALA A 56 -2.05 -2.47 -5.76
C ALA A 56 -0.97 -3.27 -6.49
N THR A 57 -1.31 -3.97 -7.57
CA THR A 57 -0.33 -4.74 -8.34
C THR A 57 0.68 -3.83 -9.03
N PHE A 58 0.22 -2.84 -9.80
CA PHE A 58 1.14 -1.96 -10.52
C PHE A 58 1.98 -1.10 -9.58
N GLU A 59 1.36 -0.52 -8.55
CA GLU A 59 2.08 0.33 -7.61
C GLU A 59 3.11 -0.45 -6.81
N GLU A 60 2.80 -1.64 -6.28
CA GLU A 60 3.78 -2.41 -5.53
C GLU A 60 4.90 -2.97 -6.42
N LEU A 61 4.60 -3.38 -7.66
CA LEU A 61 5.64 -3.82 -8.60
C LEU A 61 6.62 -2.68 -8.93
N ILE A 62 6.13 -1.47 -9.18
CA ILE A 62 6.96 -0.32 -9.51
C ILE A 62 7.71 0.16 -8.27
N TRP A 63 7.00 0.47 -7.18
CA TRP A 63 7.58 1.14 -6.02
C TRP A 63 8.40 0.19 -5.15
N ARG A 64 7.92 -1.03 -4.87
CA ARG A 64 8.57 -1.98 -3.94
C ARG A 64 9.40 -3.02 -4.69
N GLY A 65 8.96 -3.42 -5.88
CA GLY A 65 9.73 -4.29 -6.76
C GLY A 65 10.92 -3.56 -7.37
N VAL A 66 10.67 -2.63 -8.28
CA VAL A 66 11.74 -2.01 -9.09
C VAL A 66 12.47 -0.90 -8.34
N LEU A 67 11.78 0.17 -7.95
CA LEU A 67 12.42 1.38 -7.42
C LEU A 67 13.12 1.14 -6.08
N LEU A 68 12.44 0.49 -5.13
CA LEU A 68 13.02 0.19 -3.82
C LEU A 68 14.25 -0.71 -3.93
N SER A 69 14.22 -1.74 -4.80
CA SER A 69 15.39 -2.61 -5.02
C SER A 69 16.57 -1.82 -5.58
N ARG A 70 16.35 -1.00 -6.62
CA ARG A 70 17.41 -0.20 -7.25
C ARG A 70 18.01 0.84 -6.32
N PHE A 71 17.17 1.57 -5.57
CA PHE A 71 17.67 2.52 -4.60
C PHE A 71 18.37 1.84 -3.42
N SER A 72 17.94 0.64 -3.04
CA SER A 72 18.61 -0.11 -1.96
C SER A 72 20.03 -0.52 -2.36
N GLU A 73 20.23 -0.91 -3.63
CA GLU A 73 21.56 -1.22 -4.19
C GLU A 73 22.51 -0.01 -4.16
N GLN A 74 22.00 1.20 -4.36
CA GLN A 74 22.81 2.42 -4.48
C GLN A 74 22.97 3.21 -3.19
N LEU A 75 21.93 3.28 -2.36
CA LEU A 75 21.81 4.19 -1.22
C LEU A 75 21.65 3.44 0.12
N GLY A 76 21.48 2.12 0.07
CA GLY A 76 21.12 1.30 1.22
C GLY A 76 19.62 1.31 1.53
N GLU A 77 19.15 0.23 2.17
CA GLU A 77 17.72 -0.02 2.41
C GLU A 77 17.00 1.13 3.15
N LYS A 78 17.65 1.72 4.16
CA LYS A 78 17.04 2.79 4.98
C LYS A 78 16.67 4.01 4.12
N TRP A 79 17.61 4.50 3.32
CA TRP A 79 17.38 5.66 2.45
C TRP A 79 16.48 5.32 1.28
N ALA A 80 16.58 4.10 0.74
CA ALA A 80 15.70 3.62 -0.32
C ALA A 80 14.23 3.59 0.13
N VAL A 81 13.94 3.14 1.35
CA VAL A 81 12.57 3.18 1.91
C VAL A 81 12.11 4.61 2.04
N VAL A 82 12.90 5.52 2.62
CA VAL A 82 12.49 6.93 2.78
C VAL A 82 12.19 7.59 1.43
N LEU A 83 13.10 7.47 0.46
CA LEU A 83 12.95 8.13 -0.84
C LEU A 83 11.78 7.58 -1.65
N THR A 84 11.62 6.26 -1.72
CA THR A 84 10.50 5.65 -2.44
C THR A 84 9.17 5.93 -1.75
N SER A 85 9.15 6.07 -0.44
CA SER A 85 7.93 6.43 0.31
C SER A 85 7.50 7.86 0.06
N LEU A 86 8.45 8.81 0.07
CA LEU A 86 8.18 10.20 -0.30
C LEU A 86 7.69 10.31 -1.75
N GLY A 87 8.37 9.63 -2.69
CA GLY A 87 7.93 9.57 -4.08
C GLY A 87 6.53 8.99 -4.25
N PHE A 88 6.23 7.89 -3.56
CA PHE A 88 4.93 7.24 -3.56
C PHE A 88 3.83 8.17 -3.02
N GLY A 89 4.10 8.95 -1.97
CA GLY A 89 3.14 9.95 -1.50
C GLY A 89 2.96 11.10 -2.48
N LEU A 90 4.07 11.66 -2.99
CA LEU A 90 4.06 12.82 -3.87
C LEU A 90 3.44 12.56 -5.24
N GLN A 91 3.53 11.34 -5.78
CA GLN A 91 2.88 11.04 -7.07
C GLN A 91 1.36 11.28 -7.01
N HIS A 92 0.73 11.13 -5.84
CA HIS A 92 -0.70 11.34 -5.68
C HIS A 92 -1.10 12.81 -5.76
N TYR A 93 -0.15 13.74 -5.61
CA TYR A 93 -0.40 15.17 -5.80
C TYR A 93 -0.78 15.47 -7.26
N SER A 94 -0.19 14.76 -8.23
CA SER A 94 -0.54 14.91 -9.65
C SER A 94 -1.94 14.37 -9.97
N LEU A 95 -2.49 13.52 -9.10
CA LEU A 95 -3.84 12.98 -9.18
C LEU A 95 -4.88 13.88 -8.48
N GLY A 96 -4.47 15.04 -7.96
CA GLY A 96 -5.36 16.03 -7.34
C GLY A 96 -5.56 15.87 -5.84
N PHE A 97 -4.84 14.97 -5.17
CA PHE A 97 -4.91 14.84 -3.71
C PHE A 97 -4.24 16.02 -2.99
N SER A 98 -4.79 16.38 -1.82
CA SER A 98 -4.20 17.43 -0.99
C SER A 98 -2.84 17.02 -0.43
N TRP A 99 -2.02 18.00 -0.04
CA TRP A 99 -0.72 17.76 0.61
C TRP A 99 -0.82 16.86 1.84
N LEU A 100 -1.88 17.01 2.64
CA LEU A 100 -2.07 16.21 3.85
C LEU A 100 -2.33 14.74 3.50
N VAL A 101 -3.11 14.47 2.45
CA VAL A 101 -3.37 13.12 1.97
C VAL A 101 -2.12 12.51 1.35
N CYS A 102 -1.36 13.29 0.57
CA CYS A 102 -0.06 12.85 0.03
C CYS A 102 0.93 12.47 1.14
N LEU A 103 0.95 13.22 2.25
CA LEU A 103 1.75 12.87 3.43
C LEU A 103 1.28 11.55 4.05
N GLY A 104 -0.04 11.33 4.13
CA GLY A 104 -0.61 10.04 4.56
C GLY A 104 -0.15 8.87 3.69
N PHE A 105 -0.18 9.04 2.36
CA PHE A 105 0.36 8.05 1.42
C PHE A 105 1.86 7.84 1.58
N ALA A 106 2.64 8.90 1.84
CA ALA A 106 4.07 8.75 2.13
C ALA A 106 4.33 7.95 3.41
N VAL A 107 3.52 8.16 4.46
CA VAL A 107 3.61 7.39 5.70
C VAL A 107 3.23 5.92 5.47
N GLY A 108 2.13 5.64 4.76
CA GLY A 108 1.82 4.28 4.29
C GLY A 108 2.96 3.70 3.45
N GLY A 109 3.60 4.58 2.68
CA GLY A 109 4.79 4.34 1.91
C GLY A 109 5.91 3.68 2.71
N LEU A 110 6.22 4.27 3.87
CA LEU A 110 7.26 3.83 4.80
C LEU A 110 6.94 2.45 5.38
N PHE A 111 5.68 2.19 5.71
CA PHE A 111 5.26 0.89 6.22
C PHE A 111 5.37 -0.21 5.16
N TYR A 112 4.93 0.06 3.94
CA TYR A 112 5.03 -0.90 2.83
C TYR A 112 6.50 -1.15 2.46
N GLY A 113 7.32 -0.11 2.31
CA GLY A 113 8.74 -0.29 2.06
C GLY A 113 9.45 -1.05 3.18
N GLY A 114 9.13 -0.71 4.44
CA GLY A 114 9.68 -1.37 5.62
C GLY A 114 9.31 -2.86 5.71
N ILE A 115 8.05 -3.23 5.49
CA ILE A 115 7.63 -4.64 5.51
C ILE A 115 8.24 -5.41 4.34
N THR A 116 8.40 -4.78 3.17
CA THR A 116 9.06 -5.40 2.01
C THR A 116 10.52 -5.73 2.30
N VAL A 117 11.29 -4.77 2.81
CA VAL A 117 12.69 -5.00 3.19
C VAL A 117 12.81 -6.06 4.28
N LYS A 118 11.99 -5.97 5.34
CA LYS A 118 12.07 -6.89 6.49
C LYS A 118 11.63 -8.31 6.17
N SER A 119 10.63 -8.47 5.32
CA SER A 119 10.16 -9.78 4.89
C SER A 119 10.99 -10.36 3.75
N GLY A 120 11.73 -9.51 3.05
CA GLY A 120 12.39 -9.82 1.80
C GLY A 120 11.41 -10.04 0.65
N SER A 121 10.12 -9.71 0.79
CA SER A 121 9.02 -10.04 -0.13
C SER A 121 8.10 -8.84 -0.39
N ILE A 122 7.62 -8.66 -1.63
CA ILE A 122 6.57 -7.67 -1.93
C ILE A 122 5.17 -8.13 -1.48
N PHE A 123 4.97 -9.43 -1.26
CA PHE A 123 3.65 -10.01 -1.07
C PHE A 123 2.90 -9.48 0.17
N PRO A 124 3.54 -9.30 1.35
CA PRO A 124 2.88 -8.69 2.51
C PRO A 124 2.41 -7.25 2.26
N ALA A 125 3.22 -6.45 1.57
CA ALA A 125 2.87 -5.07 1.21
C ALA A 125 1.71 -5.07 0.20
N TRP A 126 1.76 -5.96 -0.80
CA TRP A 126 0.70 -6.12 -1.80
C TRP A 126 -0.65 -6.52 -1.18
N ILE A 127 -0.69 -7.49 -0.27
CA ILE A 127 -1.94 -7.85 0.45
C ILE A 127 -2.47 -6.64 1.21
N TRP A 128 -1.60 -5.96 1.96
CA TRP A 128 -2.02 -4.81 2.75
C TRP A 128 -2.57 -3.70 1.86
N HIS A 129 -1.85 -3.37 0.79
CA HIS A 129 -2.24 -2.33 -0.13
C HIS A 129 -3.54 -2.69 -0.87
N LEU A 130 -3.73 -3.95 -1.27
CA LEU A 130 -4.97 -4.44 -1.85
C LEU A 130 -6.16 -4.19 -0.93
N VAL A 131 -6.06 -4.60 0.34
CA VAL A 131 -7.11 -4.39 1.34
C VAL A 131 -7.35 -2.90 1.56
N LEU A 132 -6.30 -2.08 1.66
CA LEU A 132 -6.47 -0.64 1.85
C LEU A 132 -7.19 0.02 0.67
N ASN A 133 -6.88 -0.36 -0.58
CA ASN A 133 -7.59 0.12 -1.76
C ASN A 133 -9.09 -0.23 -1.70
N PHE A 134 -9.45 -1.47 -1.31
CA PHE A 134 -10.85 -1.83 -1.08
C PHE A 134 -11.54 -0.93 -0.05
N LEU A 135 -10.89 -0.74 1.11
CA LEU A 135 -11.43 0.11 2.17
C LEU A 135 -11.62 1.56 1.70
N MET A 136 -10.66 2.09 0.93
CA MET A 136 -10.71 3.44 0.40
C MET A 136 -11.83 3.62 -0.63
N VAL A 137 -12.02 2.68 -1.56
CA VAL A 137 -13.14 2.72 -2.52
C VAL A 137 -14.48 2.65 -1.78
N PHE A 138 -14.66 1.69 -0.86
CA PHE A 138 -15.92 1.56 -0.13
C PHE A 138 -16.20 2.73 0.83
N SER A 139 -15.17 3.44 1.29
CA SER A 139 -15.34 4.68 2.05
C SER A 139 -15.68 5.89 1.19
N GLY A 140 -15.56 5.77 -0.14
CA GLY A 140 -15.67 6.86 -1.11
C GLY A 140 -14.60 7.94 -0.96
N LEU A 141 -13.41 7.58 -0.48
CA LEU A 141 -12.28 8.50 -0.33
C LEU A 141 -11.59 8.78 -1.68
N ILE A 142 -11.70 7.84 -2.62
CA ILE A 142 -11.00 7.86 -3.91
C ILE A 142 -11.96 7.78 -5.11
N LEU A 143 -13.24 8.05 -4.86
CA LEU A 143 -14.32 8.16 -5.85
C LEU A 143 -14.93 9.56 -5.75
#